data_AF-A0A2S6DEF9-F1
#
_entry.id   AF-A0A2S6DEF9-F1
#
_cell.length_a   1.000
_cell.length_b   1.000
_cell.length_c   1.000
_cell.angle_alpha   90.00
_cell.angle_beta   90.00
_cell.angle_gamma   90.00
#
_symmetry.space_group_name_H-M   'P 1'
#
loop_
_entity.id
_entity.type
_entity.pdbx_description
1 polymer ?
#
loop_
_entity_poly.entity_id
_entity_poly.type
_entity_poly.pdbx_seq_one_letter_code
_entity_poly.pdbx_strand_id
1 'polypeptide(L)'
;MSDILKCIGCGASLQSEDKNKPGFVPEHNMFRDDVICRRCFRLKNYNEVQDVGLESEDFLKLLSGLADKKGIVVNVVDVFDFEGSFINAVKRIVGNKKIILAANKLDLLPKQINKRRVKEWLKRTARKYGLEADDVVLISAEKGWGIDDLLSSIANIRENEDVYIVGTTNVGKSTLINKLIEASVGEKDVVTTSRFPGTTLDMIDIPLDETSFMYDTPGIIQDHQMTHLVSEKELKIIMPKKEIKQRVYQLNEAQTLFFGGLARIDYVSGGKRPLVCFFSNDLNIHRTKTEKANDLWRNQLGDLLTPPGNPQNFDLNEVKAVRLETGKEKRDVMISGLGFITIGPGAKVIVRVPKNVDVVLRNSIL
;
A
#
# COMPACT_ATOMS: atom_id res chain seq x y z
N MET A 1 19.76 -5.29 41.11
CA MET A 1 19.57 -5.39 39.66
C MET A 1 18.07 -5.39 39.44
N SER A 2 17.51 -4.33 38.86
CA SER A 2 16.07 -4.26 38.61
C SER A 2 15.72 -5.22 37.49
N ASP A 3 14.94 -6.25 37.78
CA ASP A 3 14.39 -7.15 36.75
C ASP A 3 13.57 -6.33 35.76
N ILE A 4 14.05 -6.26 34.53
CA ILE A 4 13.33 -5.58 33.44
C ILE A 4 12.17 -6.50 33.07
N LEU A 5 10.96 -6.10 33.46
CA LEU A 5 9.74 -6.81 33.10
C LEU A 5 9.59 -6.82 31.58
N LYS A 6 9.38 -8.01 30.99
CA LYS A 6 9.26 -8.18 29.53
C LYS A 6 7.88 -8.70 29.17
N CYS A 7 7.37 -8.25 28.03
CA CYS A 7 6.15 -8.74 27.43
C CYS A 7 6.29 -10.22 27.05
N ILE A 8 5.39 -11.08 27.51
CA ILE A 8 5.40 -12.52 27.16
C ILE A 8 5.10 -12.78 25.67
N GLY A 9 4.49 -11.80 24.98
CA GLY A 9 4.10 -11.93 23.58
C GLY A 9 5.19 -11.58 22.56
N CYS A 10 5.98 -10.53 22.81
CA CYS A 10 6.98 -10.01 21.87
C CYS A 10 8.37 -9.77 22.51
N GLY A 11 8.55 -10.06 23.80
CA GLY A 11 9.83 -9.88 24.50
C GLY A 11 10.24 -8.43 24.76
N ALA A 12 9.48 -7.43 24.33
CA ALA A 12 9.77 -6.01 24.57
C ALA A 12 9.72 -5.66 26.06
N SER A 13 10.62 -4.77 26.49
CA SER A 13 10.66 -4.23 27.86
C SER A 13 9.38 -3.46 28.13
N LEU A 14 8.67 -3.82 29.20
CA LEU A 14 7.39 -3.21 29.55
C LEU A 14 7.61 -1.79 30.05
N GLN A 15 6.77 -0.87 29.57
CA GLN A 15 6.77 0.53 29.96
C GLN A 15 5.33 1.07 29.98
N SER A 16 5.08 2.10 30.78
CA SER A 16 3.75 2.72 30.94
C SER A 16 3.71 4.20 30.55
N GLU A 17 4.82 4.73 30.01
CA GLU A 17 5.01 6.15 29.73
C GLU A 17 4.50 6.55 28.33
N ASP A 18 4.86 5.79 27.30
CA ASP A 18 4.61 6.14 25.89
C ASP A 18 3.70 5.12 25.20
N LYS A 19 2.47 5.54 24.92
CA LYS A 19 1.44 4.72 24.26
C LYS A 19 1.80 4.21 22.86
N ASN A 20 2.80 4.81 22.21
CA ASN A 20 3.22 4.52 20.84
C ASN A 20 4.52 3.71 20.76
N LYS A 21 5.26 3.55 21.87
CA LYS A 21 6.49 2.75 21.89
C LYS A 21 6.24 1.27 22.18
N PRO A 22 7.11 0.37 21.68
CA PRO A 22 7.06 -1.05 22.01
C PRO A 22 7.04 -1.28 23.53
N GLY A 23 6.31 -2.30 23.98
CA GLY A 23 6.20 -2.63 25.41
C GLY A 23 5.19 -1.80 26.20
N PHE A 24 4.43 -0.89 25.59
CA PHE A 24 3.42 -0.11 26.31
C PHE A 24 2.37 -1.01 26.98
N VAL A 25 2.21 -0.84 28.28
CA VAL A 25 1.14 -1.43 29.09
C VAL A 25 0.60 -0.35 30.03
N PRO A 26 -0.73 -0.19 30.14
CA PRO A 26 -1.30 0.69 31.15
C PRO A 26 -0.77 0.32 32.55
N GLU A 27 -0.39 1.31 33.35
CA GLU A 27 0.31 1.10 34.64
C GLU A 27 -0.39 0.09 35.57
N HIS A 28 -1.73 0.09 35.59
CA HIS A 28 -2.56 -0.84 36.37
C HIS A 28 -2.42 -2.32 35.96
N ASN A 29 -1.88 -2.60 34.78
CA ASN A 29 -1.66 -3.95 34.27
C ASN A 29 -0.17 -4.35 34.31
N MET A 30 0.76 -3.51 34.75
CA MET A 30 2.20 -3.76 34.62
C MET A 30 2.74 -4.90 35.50
N PHE A 31 2.04 -5.22 36.59
CA PHE A 31 2.48 -6.18 37.63
C PHE A 31 1.77 -7.55 37.58
N ARG A 32 1.13 -7.91 36.46
CA ARG A 32 0.58 -9.26 36.29
C ARG A 32 1.61 -10.19 35.66
N ASP A 33 1.64 -11.46 36.07
CA ASP A 33 2.60 -12.45 35.55
C ASP A 33 2.43 -12.71 34.04
N ASP A 34 1.20 -12.59 33.51
CA ASP A 34 0.88 -12.87 32.11
C ASP A 34 0.67 -11.58 31.26
N VAL A 35 1.54 -10.59 31.41
CA VAL A 35 1.36 -9.31 30.74
C VAL A 35 1.81 -9.33 29.29
N ILE A 36 0.85 -9.03 28.43
CA ILE A 36 1.08 -8.71 27.02
C ILE A 36 0.98 -7.19 26.80
N CYS A 37 1.97 -6.63 26.11
CA CYS A 37 1.94 -5.23 25.70
C CYS A 37 0.74 -4.93 24.80
N ARG A 38 0.36 -3.66 24.71
CA ARG A 38 -0.75 -3.18 23.88
C ARG A 38 -0.67 -3.71 22.44
N ARG A 39 0.53 -3.81 21.87
CA ARG A 39 0.76 -4.41 20.54
C ARG A 39 0.32 -5.88 20.50
N CYS A 40 0.85 -6.70 21.40
CA CYS A 40 0.50 -8.13 21.49
C CYS A 40 -0.96 -8.35 21.84
N PHE A 41 -1.55 -7.49 22.68
CA PHE A 41 -2.98 -7.53 23.01
C PHE A 41 -3.85 -7.23 21.79
N ARG A 42 -3.51 -6.20 21.00
CA ARG A 42 -4.25 -5.87 19.77
C ARG A 42 -4.06 -6.91 18.67
N LEU A 43 -2.86 -7.46 18.56
CA LEU A 43 -2.56 -8.57 17.65
C LEU A 43 -3.39 -9.82 18.01
N LYS A 44 -3.41 -10.21 19.29
CA LYS A 44 -4.10 -11.42 19.77
C LYS A 44 -5.64 -11.33 19.67
N ASN A 45 -6.22 -10.16 19.94
CA ASN A 45 -7.68 -10.01 20.02
C ASN A 45 -8.32 -9.38 18.77
N TYR A 46 -7.57 -8.59 18.01
CA TYR A 46 -8.11 -7.84 16.86
C TYR A 46 -7.37 -8.14 15.54
N ASN A 47 -6.35 -9.02 15.55
CA ASN A 47 -5.49 -9.28 14.39
C ASN A 47 -4.84 -8.01 13.83
N GLU A 48 -4.72 -6.96 14.65
CA GLU A 48 -4.10 -5.69 14.30
C GLU A 48 -2.59 -5.75 14.57
N VAL A 49 -1.79 -5.84 13.51
CA VAL A 49 -0.34 -5.60 13.58
C VAL A 49 -0.16 -4.10 13.80
N GLN A 50 0.37 -3.68 14.95
CA GLN A 50 0.85 -2.30 15.06
C GLN A 50 2.09 -2.18 14.18
N ASP A 51 1.98 -1.32 13.18
CA ASP A 51 3.08 -0.84 12.35
C ASP A 51 4.11 -0.19 13.27
N VAL A 52 5.18 -0.93 13.56
CA VAL A 52 6.39 -0.32 14.10
C VAL A 52 6.90 0.55 12.96
N GLY A 53 6.82 1.87 13.13
CA GLY A 53 7.46 2.81 12.23
C GLY A 53 8.95 2.55 12.24
N LEU A 54 9.40 1.61 11.40
CA LEU A 54 10.80 1.38 11.15
C LEU A 54 11.28 2.62 10.40
N GLU A 55 12.14 3.41 11.05
CA GLU A 55 12.91 4.43 10.36
C GLU A 55 13.64 3.78 9.18
N SER A 56 13.80 4.52 8.09
CA SER A 56 14.30 4.00 6.81
C SER A 56 15.63 3.24 6.93
N GLU A 57 16.46 3.54 7.93
CA GLU A 57 17.75 2.88 8.17
C GLU A 57 17.65 1.46 8.73
N ASP A 58 16.81 1.20 9.74
CA ASP A 58 16.67 -0.15 10.31
C ASP A 58 16.01 -1.10 9.31
N PHE A 59 15.12 -0.53 8.50
CA PHE A 59 14.57 -1.22 7.36
C PHE A 59 15.63 -1.50 6.27
N LEU A 60 16.48 -0.53 5.90
CA LEU A 60 17.58 -0.79 4.96
C LEU A 60 18.57 -1.85 5.46
N LYS A 61 18.81 -1.94 6.77
CA LYS A 61 19.64 -3.01 7.38
C LYS A 61 19.00 -4.39 7.22
N LEU A 62 17.70 -4.51 7.53
CA LEU A 62 16.93 -5.74 7.29
C LEU A 62 17.04 -6.20 5.84
N LEU A 63 16.81 -5.26 4.93
CA LEU A 63 16.81 -5.51 3.51
C LEU A 63 18.18 -5.89 2.97
N SER A 64 19.24 -5.27 3.48
CA SER A 64 20.61 -5.64 3.14
C SER A 64 20.90 -7.09 3.56
N GLY A 65 20.39 -7.51 4.72
CA GLY A 65 20.48 -8.91 5.17
C GLY A 65 19.71 -9.91 4.31
N LEU A 66 18.70 -9.49 3.54
CA LEU A 66 18.00 -10.35 2.58
C LEU A 66 18.78 -10.54 1.28
N ALA A 67 19.59 -9.55 0.88
CA ALA A 67 20.39 -9.63 -0.34
C ALA A 67 21.41 -10.79 -0.30
N ASP A 68 21.98 -11.04 0.88
CA ASP A 68 23.03 -12.07 1.08
C ASP A 68 22.48 -13.50 1.23
N LYS A 69 21.19 -13.65 1.52
CA LYS A 69 20.57 -14.99 1.62
C LYS A 69 20.38 -15.59 0.23
N LYS A 70 20.21 -16.90 0.13
CA LYS A 70 19.71 -17.56 -1.10
C LYS A 70 18.19 -17.55 -1.13
N GLY A 71 17.56 -17.66 -2.30
CA GLY A 71 16.11 -17.59 -2.45
C GLY A 71 15.63 -16.53 -3.43
N ILE A 72 14.33 -16.61 -3.73
CA ILE A 72 13.62 -15.73 -4.66
C ILE A 72 12.77 -14.71 -3.91
N VAL A 73 12.39 -13.63 -4.59
CA VAL A 73 11.57 -12.56 -4.00
C VAL A 73 10.23 -12.46 -4.70
N VAL A 74 9.16 -12.49 -3.91
CA VAL A 74 7.80 -12.18 -4.36
C VAL A 74 7.50 -10.75 -3.93
N ASN A 75 7.54 -9.82 -4.87
CA ASN A 75 7.23 -8.42 -4.63
C ASN A 75 5.73 -8.18 -4.86
N VAL A 76 5.00 -7.93 -3.77
CA VAL A 76 3.57 -7.67 -3.77
C VAL A 76 3.30 -6.19 -3.97
N VAL A 77 2.59 -5.86 -5.04
CA VAL A 77 2.22 -4.49 -5.41
C VAL A 77 0.71 -4.35 -5.55
N ASP A 78 0.19 -3.15 -5.32
CA ASP A 78 -1.21 -2.84 -5.62
C ASP A 78 -1.34 -2.50 -7.12
N VAL A 79 -2.18 -3.23 -7.85
CA VAL A 79 -2.38 -2.97 -9.29
C VAL A 79 -2.93 -1.57 -9.58
N PHE A 80 -3.68 -1.01 -8.63
CA PHE A 80 -4.31 0.29 -8.77
C PHE A 80 -3.34 1.43 -8.42
N ASP A 81 -2.51 1.21 -7.40
CA ASP A 81 -1.49 2.13 -6.90
C ASP A 81 -0.07 1.60 -7.07
N PHE A 82 0.29 1.23 -8.30
CA PHE A 82 1.60 0.65 -8.58
C PHE A 82 2.74 1.59 -8.18
N GLU A 83 2.76 2.83 -8.65
CA GLU A 83 3.83 3.78 -8.33
C GLU A 83 3.87 4.11 -6.83
N GLY A 84 2.71 4.10 -6.18
CA GLY A 84 2.62 4.28 -4.73
C GLY A 84 2.95 3.04 -3.92
N SER A 85 3.03 1.84 -4.50
CA SER A 85 3.40 0.60 -3.82
C SER A 85 4.71 0.00 -4.31
N PHE A 86 5.31 0.61 -5.33
CA PHE A 86 6.55 0.16 -5.92
C PHE A 86 7.72 0.68 -5.09
N ILE A 87 8.53 -0.26 -4.63
CA ILE A 87 9.65 0.04 -3.76
C ILE A 87 10.87 0.22 -4.65
N ASN A 88 11.26 1.46 -4.92
CA ASN A 88 12.42 1.77 -5.77
C ASN A 88 13.72 1.12 -5.27
N ALA A 89 13.83 0.91 -3.95
CA ALA A 89 14.97 0.22 -3.35
C ALA A 89 15.02 -1.27 -3.66
N VAL A 90 13.94 -1.92 -4.13
CA VAL A 90 13.88 -3.40 -4.33
C VAL A 90 15.04 -3.92 -5.16
N LYS A 91 15.51 -3.21 -6.17
CA LYS A 91 16.70 -3.69 -6.90
C LYS A 91 17.94 -3.82 -6.01
N ARG A 92 18.15 -2.88 -5.08
CA ARG A 92 19.24 -2.94 -4.08
C ARG A 92 19.00 -4.03 -3.04
N ILE A 93 17.73 -4.28 -2.69
CA ILE A 93 17.30 -5.33 -1.75
C ILE A 93 17.60 -6.71 -2.33
N VAL A 94 17.27 -6.90 -3.60
CA VAL A 94 17.15 -8.23 -4.19
C VAL A 94 18.43 -8.65 -4.92
N GLY A 95 19.34 -7.72 -5.20
CA GLY A 95 20.59 -8.00 -5.90
C GLY A 95 20.32 -8.66 -7.26
N ASN A 96 20.80 -9.90 -7.42
CA ASN A 96 20.62 -10.71 -8.63
C ASN A 96 19.59 -11.85 -8.47
N LYS A 97 18.80 -11.87 -7.40
CA LYS A 97 17.81 -12.94 -7.20
C LYS A 97 16.68 -12.82 -8.22
N LYS A 98 16.02 -13.95 -8.47
CA LYS A 98 14.80 -13.99 -9.30
C LYS A 98 13.64 -13.31 -8.56
N ILE A 99 12.81 -12.60 -9.33
CA ILE A 99 11.73 -11.75 -8.82
C ILE A 99 10.42 -12.07 -9.52
N ILE A 100 9.43 -12.39 -8.70
CA ILE A 100 8.03 -12.49 -9.14
C ILE A 100 7.30 -11.25 -8.67
N LEU A 101 6.68 -10.53 -9.60
CA LEU A 101 5.82 -9.41 -9.28
C LEU A 101 4.37 -9.90 -9.12
N ALA A 102 3.89 -9.93 -7.88
CA ALA A 102 2.52 -10.28 -7.54
C ALA A 102 1.67 -9.01 -7.47
N ALA A 103 0.93 -8.70 -8.54
CA ALA A 103 0.05 -7.54 -8.60
C ALA A 103 -1.31 -7.88 -8.00
N ASN A 104 -1.53 -7.43 -6.78
CA ASN A 104 -2.71 -7.70 -5.97
C ASN A 104 -3.86 -6.72 -6.23
N LYS A 105 -5.02 -7.05 -5.67
CA LYS A 105 -6.28 -6.31 -5.74
C LYS A 105 -6.85 -6.17 -7.15
N LEU A 106 -6.64 -7.20 -7.98
CA LEU A 106 -7.20 -7.27 -9.33
C LEU A 106 -8.73 -7.10 -9.38
N ASP A 107 -9.42 -7.49 -8.31
CA ASP A 107 -10.88 -7.36 -8.15
C ASP A 107 -11.39 -5.91 -8.06
N LEU A 108 -10.49 -4.94 -7.82
CA LEU A 108 -10.82 -3.53 -7.82
C LEU A 108 -10.89 -2.94 -9.23
N LEU A 109 -10.21 -3.58 -10.19
CA LEU A 109 -10.20 -3.13 -11.57
C LEU A 109 -11.55 -3.41 -12.26
N PRO A 110 -12.03 -2.49 -13.12
CA PRO A 110 -13.21 -2.73 -13.94
C PRO A 110 -13.13 -4.05 -14.71
N LYS A 111 -14.21 -4.84 -14.70
CA LYS A 111 -14.23 -6.19 -15.32
C LYS A 111 -13.89 -6.21 -16.81
N GLN A 112 -14.07 -5.09 -17.52
CA GLN A 112 -13.78 -5.00 -18.95
C GLN A 112 -12.27 -4.83 -19.27
N ILE A 113 -11.40 -4.65 -18.26
CA ILE A 113 -9.97 -4.48 -18.49
C ILE A 113 -9.34 -5.78 -19.00
N ASN A 114 -8.56 -5.65 -20.06
CA ASN A 114 -7.78 -6.76 -20.60
C ASN A 114 -6.58 -7.07 -19.68
N LYS A 115 -6.64 -8.21 -18.97
CA LYS A 115 -5.59 -8.70 -18.06
C LYS A 115 -4.20 -8.77 -18.71
N ARG A 116 -4.11 -9.11 -20.01
CA ARG A 116 -2.83 -9.14 -20.74
C ARG A 116 -2.19 -7.75 -20.83
N ARG A 117 -3.00 -6.73 -21.14
CA ARG A 117 -2.54 -5.32 -21.18
C ARG A 117 -2.05 -4.85 -19.82
N VAL A 118 -2.71 -5.26 -18.73
CA VAL A 118 -2.27 -4.95 -17.36
C VAL A 118 -0.93 -5.59 -17.06
N LYS A 119 -0.74 -6.88 -17.37
CA LYS A 119 0.57 -7.55 -17.20
C LYS A 119 1.68 -6.85 -18.01
N GLU A 120 1.42 -6.51 -19.27
CA GLU A 120 2.38 -5.80 -20.13
C GLU A 120 2.70 -4.39 -19.61
N TRP A 121 1.71 -3.69 -19.06
CA TRP A 121 1.92 -2.39 -18.41
C TRP A 121 2.79 -2.56 -17.17
N LEU A 122 2.47 -3.48 -16.26
CA LEU A 122 3.26 -3.75 -15.06
C LEU A 122 4.71 -4.12 -15.40
N LYS A 123 4.94 -5.00 -16.37
CA LYS A 123 6.30 -5.35 -16.85
C LYS A 123 7.07 -4.13 -17.34
N ARG A 124 6.44 -3.29 -18.17
CA ARG A 124 7.07 -2.07 -18.70
C ARG A 124 7.36 -1.05 -17.59
N THR A 125 6.42 -0.86 -16.67
CA THR A 125 6.57 0.09 -15.57
C THR A 125 7.64 -0.38 -14.60
N ALA A 126 7.67 -1.65 -14.21
CA ALA A 126 8.73 -2.23 -13.38
C ALA A 126 10.12 -2.03 -14.00
N ARG A 127 10.27 -2.30 -15.31
CA ARG A 127 11.52 -2.05 -16.05
C ARG A 127 11.94 -0.59 -16.04
N LYS A 128 11.00 0.35 -16.15
CA LYS A 128 11.27 1.80 -16.04
C LYS A 128 11.86 2.17 -14.68
N TYR A 129 11.43 1.51 -13.62
CA TYR A 129 12.00 1.65 -12.27
C TYR A 129 13.23 0.75 -12.03
N GLY A 130 13.78 0.14 -13.09
CA GLY A 130 15.02 -0.63 -13.04
C GLY A 130 14.87 -2.07 -12.56
N LEU A 131 13.64 -2.57 -12.38
CA LEU A 131 13.34 -3.92 -11.95
C LEU A 131 12.89 -4.79 -13.13
N GLU A 132 13.64 -5.86 -13.39
CA GLU A 132 13.22 -6.88 -14.35
C GLU A 132 12.62 -8.05 -13.57
N ALA A 133 11.30 -8.22 -13.68
CA ALA A 133 10.61 -9.34 -13.07
C ALA A 133 10.66 -10.56 -14.01
N ASP A 134 11.04 -11.71 -13.47
CA ASP A 134 11.02 -13.01 -14.15
C ASP A 134 9.58 -13.40 -14.52
N ASP A 135 8.62 -13.11 -13.64
CA ASP A 135 7.20 -13.27 -13.92
C ASP A 135 6.33 -12.17 -13.30
N VAL A 136 5.16 -11.97 -13.89
CA VAL A 136 4.12 -11.06 -13.37
C VAL A 136 2.80 -11.84 -13.26
N VAL A 137 2.35 -12.00 -12.01
CA VAL A 137 1.12 -12.70 -11.68
C VAL A 137 0.10 -11.68 -11.18
N LEU A 138 -1.11 -11.72 -11.75
CA LEU A 138 -2.22 -10.88 -11.29
C LEU A 138 -3.05 -11.67 -10.30
N ILE A 139 -3.25 -11.12 -9.11
CA ILE A 139 -3.95 -11.81 -8.04
C ILE A 139 -5.02 -10.92 -7.39
N SER A 140 -5.96 -11.56 -6.71
CA SER A 140 -6.77 -10.93 -5.67
C SER A 140 -6.71 -11.82 -4.45
N ALA A 141 -5.89 -11.45 -3.46
CA ALA A 141 -5.81 -12.16 -2.20
C ALA A 141 -7.18 -12.24 -1.50
N GLU A 142 -7.94 -11.15 -1.53
CA GLU A 142 -9.28 -11.09 -0.94
C GLU A 142 -10.26 -12.07 -1.59
N LYS A 143 -10.19 -12.26 -2.91
CA LYS A 143 -11.09 -13.17 -3.67
C LYS A 143 -10.48 -14.54 -3.95
N GLY A 144 -9.23 -14.79 -3.58
CA GLY A 144 -8.48 -15.99 -3.94
C GLY A 144 -8.13 -16.11 -5.43
N TRP A 145 -8.27 -15.06 -6.23
CA TRP A 145 -7.98 -15.15 -7.67
C TRP A 145 -6.49 -15.19 -7.95
N GLY A 146 -6.04 -16.09 -8.82
CA GLY A 146 -4.65 -16.17 -9.27
C GLY A 146 -3.66 -16.64 -8.20
N ILE A 147 -4.14 -17.14 -7.05
CA ILE A 147 -3.28 -17.69 -5.99
C ILE A 147 -2.58 -18.96 -6.47
N ASP A 148 -3.28 -19.86 -7.15
CA ASP A 148 -2.69 -21.09 -7.71
C ASP A 148 -1.67 -20.77 -8.82
N ASP A 149 -1.94 -19.74 -9.64
CA ASP A 149 -1.00 -19.25 -10.65
C ASP A 149 0.28 -18.72 -9.99
N LEU A 150 0.15 -18.02 -8.85
CA LEU A 150 1.29 -17.50 -8.10
C LEU A 150 2.10 -18.63 -7.45
N LEU A 151 1.44 -19.60 -6.83
CA LEU A 151 2.08 -20.79 -6.27
C LEU A 151 2.84 -21.58 -7.34
N SER A 152 2.22 -21.77 -8.52
CA SER A 152 2.85 -22.44 -9.65
C SER A 152 4.07 -21.67 -10.17
N SER A 153 3.98 -20.35 -10.28
CA SER A 153 5.11 -19.49 -10.67
C SER A 153 6.26 -19.56 -9.66
N ILE A 154 5.94 -19.51 -8.36
CA ILE A 154 6.90 -19.69 -7.27
C ILE A 154 7.59 -21.06 -7.37
N ALA A 155 6.82 -22.14 -7.51
CA ALA A 155 7.37 -23.50 -7.60
C ALA A 155 8.32 -23.67 -8.80
N ASN A 156 7.98 -23.09 -9.95
CA ASN A 156 8.79 -23.17 -11.16
C ASN A 156 10.10 -22.35 -11.06
N ILE A 157 10.08 -21.22 -10.36
CA ILE A 157 11.19 -20.26 -10.35
C ILE A 157 12.15 -20.51 -9.17
N ARG A 158 11.63 -20.98 -8.03
CA ARG A 158 12.38 -21.06 -6.77
C ARG A 158 13.50 -22.09 -6.75
N GLU A 159 13.44 -23.13 -7.58
CA GLU A 159 14.48 -24.19 -7.64
C GLU A 159 14.85 -24.76 -6.24
N ASN A 160 13.83 -25.00 -5.39
CA ASN A 160 13.96 -25.43 -3.98
C ASN A 160 14.66 -24.43 -3.03
N GLU A 161 14.82 -23.18 -3.42
CA GLU A 161 15.27 -22.12 -2.52
C GLU A 161 14.11 -21.46 -1.75
N ASP A 162 14.48 -20.70 -0.71
CA ASP A 162 13.56 -19.92 0.11
C ASP A 162 12.81 -18.84 -0.68
N VAL A 163 11.64 -18.44 -0.17
CA VAL A 163 10.79 -17.41 -0.79
C VAL A 163 10.62 -16.25 0.18
N TYR A 164 10.94 -15.03 -0.23
CA TYR A 164 10.76 -13.84 0.59
C TYR A 164 9.62 -12.99 0.03
N ILE A 165 8.55 -12.79 0.82
CA ILE A 165 7.43 -11.93 0.43
C ILE A 165 7.72 -10.49 0.90
N VAL A 166 7.82 -9.57 -0.05
CA VAL A 166 8.12 -8.15 0.18
C VAL A 166 7.01 -7.29 -0.39
N GLY A 167 6.67 -6.18 0.26
CA GLY A 167 5.69 -5.22 -0.25
C GLY A 167 5.49 -4.04 0.69
N THR A 168 4.92 -2.94 0.20
CA THR A 168 4.58 -1.81 1.06
C THR A 168 3.41 -2.14 1.99
N THR A 169 3.16 -1.32 2.99
CA THR A 169 1.92 -1.43 3.77
C THR A 169 0.71 -1.26 2.85
N ASN A 170 -0.42 -1.85 3.26
CA ASN A 170 -1.71 -1.81 2.55
C ASN A 170 -1.77 -2.46 1.15
N VAL A 171 -0.71 -3.09 0.62
CA VAL A 171 -0.78 -3.84 -0.66
C VAL A 171 -1.55 -5.15 -0.55
N GLY A 172 -1.83 -5.61 0.67
CA GLY A 172 -2.51 -6.89 0.95
C GLY A 172 -1.55 -8.08 1.13
N LYS A 173 -0.29 -7.82 1.53
CA LYS A 173 0.70 -8.85 1.87
C LYS A 173 0.19 -9.84 2.93
N SER A 174 -0.34 -9.36 4.06
CA SER A 174 -0.86 -10.23 5.12
C SER A 174 -2.06 -11.06 4.67
N THR A 175 -2.97 -10.47 3.87
CA THR A 175 -4.09 -11.20 3.28
C THR A 175 -3.61 -12.30 2.33
N LEU A 176 -2.60 -12.00 1.51
CA LEU A 176 -1.97 -12.98 0.62
C LEU A 176 -1.36 -14.14 1.42
N ILE A 177 -0.59 -13.83 2.46
CA ILE A 177 0.05 -14.85 3.31
C ILE A 177 -0.98 -15.77 3.94
N ASN A 178 -2.04 -15.22 4.53
CA ASN A 178 -3.12 -16.03 5.10
C ASN A 178 -3.75 -16.97 4.04
N LYS A 179 -3.93 -16.49 2.81
CA LYS A 179 -4.44 -17.31 1.70
C LYS A 179 -3.47 -18.40 1.25
N LEU A 180 -2.17 -18.11 1.25
CA LEU A 180 -1.15 -19.10 0.93
C LEU A 180 -1.09 -20.19 2.00
N ILE A 181 -1.22 -19.83 3.29
CA ILE A 181 -1.31 -20.78 4.40
C ILE A 181 -2.57 -21.65 4.25
N GLU A 182 -3.73 -21.05 3.99
CA GLU A 182 -4.98 -21.81 3.76
C GLU A 182 -4.84 -22.80 2.59
N ALA A 183 -4.17 -22.40 1.50
CA ALA A 183 -3.93 -23.25 0.35
C ALA A 183 -2.91 -24.36 0.60
N SER A 184 -1.89 -24.11 1.43
CA SER A 184 -0.84 -25.09 1.76
C SER A 184 -1.24 -26.09 2.85
N VAL A 185 -2.09 -25.68 3.79
CA VAL A 185 -2.57 -26.52 4.92
C VAL A 185 -3.61 -27.57 4.47
N GLY A 186 -4.04 -27.54 3.21
CA GLY A 186 -4.95 -28.52 2.61
C GLY A 186 -4.40 -29.95 2.45
N GLU A 187 -3.11 -30.23 2.75
CA GLU A 187 -2.53 -31.57 2.53
C GLU A 187 -1.73 -32.22 3.67
N LYS A 188 -1.43 -31.56 4.79
CA LYS A 188 -1.00 -32.22 6.05
C LYS A 188 -0.73 -31.17 7.13
N ASP A 189 -1.13 -31.48 8.36
CA ASP A 189 -0.87 -30.73 9.59
C ASP A 189 0.62 -30.40 9.79
N VAL A 190 1.07 -29.20 9.40
CA VAL A 190 2.25 -28.55 10.02
C VAL A 190 2.14 -27.03 9.88
N VAL A 191 1.38 -26.37 10.77
CA VAL A 191 1.74 -25.00 11.18
C VAL A 191 2.44 -25.13 12.53
N THR A 192 3.69 -25.61 12.51
CA THR A 192 4.58 -25.36 13.65
C THR A 192 4.83 -23.87 13.67
N THR A 193 4.11 -23.15 14.53
CA THR A 193 4.48 -21.79 14.91
C THR A 193 5.83 -21.86 15.62
N SER A 194 6.90 -21.94 14.84
CA SER A 194 8.26 -21.92 15.35
C SER A 194 8.57 -20.46 15.70
N ARG A 195 8.02 -20.01 16.83
CA ARG A 195 8.42 -18.76 17.47
C ARG A 195 9.80 -18.99 18.06
N PHE A 196 10.83 -19.08 17.22
CA PHE A 196 12.21 -19.10 17.70
C PHE A 196 12.50 -17.75 18.36
N PRO A 197 12.75 -17.70 19.68
CA PRO A 197 13.09 -16.46 20.36
C PRO A 197 14.53 -16.09 19.96
N GLY A 198 14.73 -14.97 19.27
CA GLY A 198 16.08 -14.48 18.99
C GLY A 198 16.28 -13.70 17.68
N THR A 199 15.30 -13.64 16.79
CA THR A 199 15.41 -12.78 15.60
C THR A 199 14.96 -11.37 15.94
N THR A 200 15.80 -10.39 15.57
CA THR A 200 15.58 -8.98 15.86
C THR A 200 14.35 -8.39 15.17
N LEU A 201 13.67 -9.13 14.27
CA LEU A 201 12.39 -8.79 13.67
C LEU A 201 11.52 -10.03 13.38
N ASP A 202 10.24 -9.92 13.73
CA ASP A 202 9.18 -10.95 13.64
C ASP A 202 8.89 -11.37 12.19
N MET A 203 9.65 -12.32 11.62
CA MET A 203 9.33 -12.96 10.34
C MET A 203 8.51 -14.24 10.59
N ILE A 204 7.44 -14.45 9.81
CA ILE A 204 6.65 -15.70 9.83
C ILE A 204 7.25 -16.65 8.79
N ASP A 205 7.56 -17.87 9.19
CA ASP A 205 8.06 -18.96 8.37
C ASP A 205 6.94 -19.95 8.01
N ILE A 206 6.68 -20.14 6.72
CA ILE A 206 5.73 -21.13 6.20
C ILE A 206 6.55 -22.21 5.47
N PRO A 207 6.56 -23.47 5.93
CA PRO A 207 7.29 -24.53 5.25
C PRO A 207 6.71 -24.77 3.86
N LEU A 208 7.57 -24.76 2.84
CA LEU A 208 7.20 -25.10 1.46
C LEU A 208 7.52 -26.55 1.13
N ASP A 209 8.63 -27.04 1.68
CA ASP A 209 9.07 -28.44 1.66
C ASP A 209 9.94 -28.70 2.90
N GLU A 210 10.61 -29.86 2.96
CA GLU A 210 11.46 -30.24 4.09
C GLU A 210 12.67 -29.32 4.31
N THR A 211 13.05 -28.52 3.30
CA THR A 211 14.33 -27.79 3.26
C THR A 211 14.21 -26.29 3.04
N SER A 212 13.03 -25.79 2.68
CA SER A 212 12.81 -24.40 2.29
C SER A 212 11.54 -23.80 2.88
N PHE A 213 11.61 -22.50 3.11
CA PHE A 213 10.58 -21.74 3.80
C PHE A 213 10.17 -20.50 3.01
N MET A 214 8.93 -20.08 3.21
CA MET A 214 8.43 -18.79 2.81
C MET A 214 8.43 -17.85 4.01
N TYR A 215 9.09 -16.71 3.85
CA TYR A 215 9.28 -15.71 4.89
C TYR A 215 8.41 -14.48 4.65
N ASP A 216 7.64 -14.09 5.66
CA ASP A 216 7.00 -12.78 5.69
C ASP A 216 7.99 -11.69 6.12
N THR A 217 8.15 -10.65 5.30
CA THR A 217 8.92 -9.46 5.67
C THR A 217 8.00 -8.34 6.17
N PRO A 218 8.43 -7.49 7.12
CA PRO A 218 7.66 -6.32 7.53
C PRO A 218 7.28 -5.44 6.33
N GLY A 219 6.04 -4.93 6.34
CA GLY A 219 5.55 -4.05 5.28
C GLY A 219 6.26 -2.70 5.28
N ILE A 220 6.61 -2.20 4.09
CA ILE A 220 7.33 -0.92 3.96
C ILE A 220 6.35 0.24 3.99
N ILE A 221 6.55 1.18 4.91
CA ILE A 221 5.82 2.44 4.90
C ILE A 221 6.49 3.37 3.90
N GLN A 222 5.72 3.88 2.95
CA GLN A 222 6.17 4.90 2.01
C GLN A 222 5.53 6.24 2.34
N ASP A 223 6.32 7.17 2.87
CA ASP A 223 5.87 8.48 3.36
C ASP A 223 5.14 9.33 2.32
N HIS A 224 5.29 8.99 1.03
CA HIS A 224 4.62 9.67 -0.08
C HIS A 224 3.20 9.19 -0.39
N GLN A 225 2.70 8.16 0.30
CA GLN A 225 1.31 7.72 0.11
C GLN A 225 0.34 8.55 0.96
N MET A 226 -0.81 8.92 0.37
CA MET A 226 -1.90 9.60 1.10
C MET A 226 -2.43 8.78 2.30
N THR A 227 -2.27 7.46 2.26
CA THR A 227 -2.75 6.52 3.28
C THR A 227 -2.15 6.77 4.67
N HIS A 228 -0.98 7.38 4.78
CA HIS A 228 -0.32 7.72 6.06
C HIS A 228 -0.80 9.04 6.67
N LEU A 229 -1.50 9.85 5.88
CA LEU A 229 -1.98 11.17 6.31
C LEU A 229 -3.40 11.14 6.85
N VAL A 230 -4.02 9.95 6.88
CA VAL A 230 -5.43 9.77 7.25
C VAL A 230 -5.56 8.81 8.43
N SER A 231 -6.61 8.99 9.22
CA SER A 231 -6.94 8.04 10.29
C SER A 231 -7.42 6.69 9.74
N GLU A 232 -7.40 5.63 10.54
CA GLU A 232 -7.92 4.30 10.14
C GLU A 232 -9.37 4.33 9.62
N LYS A 233 -10.22 5.21 10.16
CA LYS A 233 -11.61 5.36 9.72
C LYS A 233 -11.67 5.97 8.31
N GLU A 234 -10.82 6.94 8.04
CA GLU A 234 -10.72 7.63 6.75
C GLU A 234 -10.00 6.77 5.71
N LEU A 235 -9.04 5.95 6.15
CA LEU A 235 -8.38 4.93 5.32
C LEU A 235 -9.41 3.99 4.69
N LYS A 236 -10.42 3.56 5.47
CA LYS A 236 -11.54 2.75 4.97
C LYS A 236 -12.44 3.46 3.96
N ILE A 237 -12.37 4.78 3.85
CA ILE A 237 -13.11 5.58 2.87
C ILE A 237 -12.28 5.74 1.60
N ILE A 238 -10.98 6.06 1.73
CA ILE A 238 -10.11 6.29 0.56
C ILE A 238 -9.69 5.00 -0.13
N MET A 239 -9.62 3.88 0.61
CA MET A 239 -9.28 2.58 0.04
C MET A 239 -10.53 1.89 -0.54
N PRO A 240 -10.55 1.60 -1.85
CA PRO A 240 -11.63 0.84 -2.47
C PRO A 240 -11.74 -0.58 -1.88
N LYS A 241 -12.97 -1.00 -1.60
CA LYS A 241 -13.31 -2.37 -1.08
C LYS A 241 -13.98 -3.27 -2.12
N LYS A 242 -14.37 -2.68 -3.25
CA LYS A 242 -15.12 -3.30 -4.35
C LYS A 242 -14.66 -2.67 -5.64
N GLU A 243 -15.01 -3.32 -6.75
CA GLU A 243 -14.79 -2.81 -8.11
C GLU A 243 -15.04 -1.29 -8.20
N ILE A 244 -14.01 -0.55 -8.64
CA ILE A 244 -14.06 0.91 -8.73
C ILE A 244 -14.94 1.31 -9.89
N LYS A 245 -15.95 2.14 -9.60
CA LYS A 245 -16.81 2.71 -10.64
C LYS A 245 -16.09 3.84 -11.35
N GLN A 246 -16.18 3.83 -12.68
CA GLN A 246 -15.70 4.93 -13.51
C GLN A 246 -16.65 6.11 -13.35
N ARG A 247 -16.21 7.20 -12.69
CA ARG A 247 -17.02 8.40 -12.51
C ARG A 247 -16.59 9.48 -13.50
N VAL A 248 -17.42 9.75 -14.49
CA VAL A 248 -17.12 10.70 -15.57
C VAL A 248 -17.64 12.09 -15.21
N TYR A 249 -16.75 13.07 -15.18
CA TYR A 249 -17.09 14.49 -14.99
C TYR A 249 -16.74 15.28 -16.24
N GLN A 250 -17.75 15.81 -16.93
CA GLN A 250 -17.54 16.71 -18.07
C GLN A 250 -17.18 18.11 -17.56
N LEU A 251 -15.94 18.54 -17.75
CA LEU A 251 -15.46 19.85 -17.29
C LEU A 251 -15.26 20.83 -18.45
N ASN A 252 -15.62 22.08 -18.18
CA ASN A 252 -15.13 23.26 -18.87
C ASN A 252 -13.89 23.78 -18.13
N GLU A 253 -13.11 24.62 -18.81
CA GLU A 253 -11.98 25.33 -18.22
C GLU A 253 -12.41 26.12 -16.97
N ALA A 254 -11.46 26.34 -16.04
CA ALA A 254 -11.69 26.98 -14.74
C ALA A 254 -12.70 26.24 -13.85
N GLN A 255 -12.69 24.91 -13.90
CA GLN A 255 -13.42 24.06 -12.96
C GLN A 255 -12.50 23.13 -12.19
N THR A 256 -12.92 22.82 -10.97
CA THR A 256 -12.13 22.04 -10.01
C THR A 256 -12.94 20.85 -9.53
N LEU A 257 -12.28 19.70 -9.39
CA LEU A 257 -12.79 18.54 -8.67
C LEU A 257 -11.98 18.33 -7.40
N PHE A 258 -12.68 18.20 -6.29
CA PHE A 258 -12.17 17.80 -4.98
C PHE A 258 -12.36 16.30 -4.79
N PHE A 259 -11.38 15.65 -4.16
CA PHE A 259 -11.41 14.24 -3.79
C PHE A 259 -11.38 14.18 -2.26
N GLY A 260 -12.57 14.21 -1.65
CA GLY A 260 -12.74 14.65 -0.27
C GLY A 260 -12.15 16.05 -0.05
N GLY A 261 -11.56 16.27 1.12
CA GLY A 261 -10.70 17.41 1.44
C GLY A 261 -9.20 17.12 1.28
N LEU A 262 -8.80 15.93 0.83
CA LEU A 262 -7.40 15.50 0.76
C LEU A 262 -6.65 16.01 -0.47
N ALA A 263 -7.34 16.12 -1.60
CA ALA A 263 -6.73 16.52 -2.86
C ALA A 263 -7.73 17.22 -3.76
N ARG A 264 -7.22 18.01 -4.71
CA ARG A 264 -8.05 18.54 -5.80
C ARG A 264 -7.29 18.63 -7.11
N ILE A 265 -8.03 18.63 -8.21
CA ILE A 265 -7.52 18.90 -9.56
C ILE A 265 -8.25 20.11 -10.14
N ASP A 266 -7.47 21.14 -10.48
CA ASP A 266 -7.96 22.32 -11.19
C ASP A 266 -7.74 22.11 -12.69
N TYR A 267 -8.82 22.11 -13.46
CA TYR A 267 -8.76 22.01 -14.92
C TYR A 267 -8.56 23.41 -15.54
N VAL A 268 -7.35 23.64 -16.05
CA VAL A 268 -6.91 24.96 -16.48
C VAL A 268 -7.33 25.23 -17.92
N SER A 269 -6.93 24.37 -18.85
CA SER A 269 -7.20 24.58 -20.27
C SER A 269 -7.20 23.29 -21.08
N GLY A 270 -7.77 23.37 -22.28
CA GLY A 270 -7.90 22.27 -23.24
C GLY A 270 -9.33 22.10 -23.76
N GLY A 271 -10.20 23.11 -23.65
CA GLY A 271 -11.60 23.02 -24.08
C GLY A 271 -12.46 22.11 -23.21
N LYS A 272 -13.70 21.81 -23.64
CA LYS A 272 -14.62 20.98 -22.88
C LYS A 272 -14.27 19.50 -23.04
N ARG A 273 -13.98 18.79 -21.93
CA ARG A 273 -13.58 17.37 -21.97
C ARG A 273 -14.00 16.57 -20.73
N PRO A 274 -14.10 15.24 -20.85
CA PRO A 274 -14.35 14.38 -19.70
C PRO A 274 -13.05 14.16 -18.90
N LEU A 275 -13.18 14.22 -17.58
CA LEU A 275 -12.23 13.65 -16.62
C LEU A 275 -12.86 12.39 -16.03
N VAL A 276 -12.23 11.24 -16.27
CA VAL A 276 -12.72 9.95 -15.77
C VAL A 276 -12.00 9.62 -14.48
N CYS A 277 -12.73 9.64 -13.37
CA CYS A 277 -12.19 9.51 -12.03
C CYS A 277 -12.30 8.07 -11.53
N PHE A 278 -11.17 7.49 -11.14
CA PHE A 278 -11.04 6.18 -10.51
C PHE A 278 -10.55 6.39 -9.09
N PHE A 279 -11.45 6.27 -8.13
CA PHE A 279 -11.20 6.41 -6.69
C PHE A 279 -12.15 5.49 -5.96
N SER A 280 -11.92 5.25 -4.67
CA SER A 280 -12.90 4.54 -3.83
C SER A 280 -14.32 5.08 -4.04
N ASN A 281 -15.28 4.16 -4.15
CA ASN A 281 -16.69 4.49 -4.36
C ASN A 281 -17.28 5.29 -3.18
N ASP A 282 -16.68 5.14 -2.00
CA ASP A 282 -17.08 5.83 -0.77
C ASP A 282 -16.44 7.23 -0.66
N LEU A 283 -15.42 7.54 -1.49
CA LEU A 283 -14.79 8.86 -1.51
C LEU A 283 -15.66 9.85 -2.28
N ASN A 284 -16.12 10.90 -1.60
CA ASN A 284 -16.90 11.96 -2.21
C ASN A 284 -16.06 12.76 -3.23
N ILE A 285 -16.64 13.07 -4.39
CA ILE A 285 -16.03 13.94 -5.39
C ILE A 285 -16.91 15.17 -5.57
N HIS A 286 -16.39 16.33 -5.16
CA HIS A 286 -17.12 17.59 -5.20
C HIS A 286 -16.60 18.49 -6.33
N ARG A 287 -17.51 19.03 -7.15
CA ARG A 287 -17.19 19.92 -8.26
C ARG A 287 -17.51 21.37 -7.92
N THR A 288 -16.58 22.28 -8.22
CA THR A 288 -16.80 23.72 -8.09
C THR A 288 -16.11 24.51 -9.21
N LYS A 289 -16.33 25.82 -9.27
CA LYS A 289 -15.54 26.72 -10.11
C LYS A 289 -14.18 26.97 -9.46
N THR A 290 -13.11 27.03 -10.25
CA THR A 290 -11.74 27.20 -9.73
C THR A 290 -11.59 28.51 -8.93
N GLU A 291 -12.30 29.57 -9.31
CA GLU A 291 -12.33 30.85 -8.58
C GLU A 291 -12.80 30.69 -7.11
N LYS A 292 -13.71 29.74 -6.84
CA LYS A 292 -14.27 29.47 -5.51
C LYS A 292 -13.52 28.36 -4.76
N ALA A 293 -12.58 27.68 -5.43
CA ALA A 293 -12.00 26.44 -4.90
C ALA A 293 -11.18 26.68 -3.63
N ASN A 294 -10.45 27.80 -3.54
CA ASN A 294 -9.65 28.10 -2.34
C ASN A 294 -10.52 28.39 -1.13
N ASP A 295 -11.55 29.22 -1.28
CA ASP A 295 -12.46 29.57 -0.20
C ASP A 295 -13.29 28.37 0.24
N LEU A 296 -13.76 27.56 -0.72
CA LEU A 296 -14.45 26.31 -0.42
C LEU A 296 -13.55 25.37 0.39
N TRP A 297 -12.28 25.20 0.02
CA TRP A 297 -11.38 24.32 0.75
C TRP A 297 -11.17 24.79 2.19
N ARG A 298 -10.94 26.10 2.40
CA ARG A 298 -10.73 26.67 3.74
C ARG A 298 -11.97 26.55 4.62
N ASN A 299 -13.15 26.80 4.06
CA ASN A 299 -14.38 26.95 4.84
C ASN A 299 -15.16 25.65 5.01
N GLN A 300 -14.88 24.61 4.22
CA GLN A 300 -15.67 23.38 4.18
C GLN A 300 -14.85 22.10 4.35
N LEU A 301 -13.54 22.21 4.63
CA LEU A 301 -12.73 21.09 5.11
C LEU A 301 -13.33 20.54 6.41
N GLY A 302 -13.39 19.22 6.56
CA GLY A 302 -13.99 18.57 7.75
C GLY A 302 -15.51 18.41 7.70
N ASP A 303 -16.21 19.22 6.90
CA ASP A 303 -17.66 19.16 6.74
C ASP A 303 -18.06 18.53 5.39
N LEU A 304 -18.22 19.35 4.35
CA LEU A 304 -18.54 18.90 2.99
C LEU A 304 -17.36 18.16 2.35
N LEU A 305 -16.14 18.63 2.61
CA LEU A 305 -14.90 18.10 2.05
C LEU A 305 -14.26 17.14 3.05
N THR A 306 -14.80 15.93 3.09
CA THR A 306 -14.35 14.83 3.94
C THR A 306 -14.02 13.60 3.09
N PRO A 307 -13.01 12.79 3.48
CA PRO A 307 -12.03 13.01 4.54
C PRO A 307 -11.02 14.14 4.20
N PRO A 308 -10.30 14.73 5.18
CA PRO A 308 -10.36 14.42 6.60
C PRO A 308 -11.66 14.94 7.24
N GLY A 309 -12.13 14.29 8.29
CA GLY A 309 -13.28 14.72 9.09
C GLY A 309 -12.94 15.83 10.09
N ASN A 310 -11.69 15.89 10.57
CA ASN A 310 -11.20 16.97 11.41
C ASN A 310 -10.26 17.87 10.58
N PRO A 311 -10.57 19.17 10.40
CA PRO A 311 -9.71 20.10 9.68
C PRO A 311 -8.30 20.21 10.25
N GLN A 312 -8.13 20.00 11.57
CA GLN A 312 -6.82 20.06 12.23
C GLN A 312 -5.87 18.96 11.76
N ASN A 313 -6.39 17.87 11.19
CA ASN A 313 -5.58 16.77 10.67
C ASN A 313 -4.99 17.08 9.28
N PHE A 314 -5.28 18.26 8.71
CA PHE A 314 -4.80 18.62 7.38
C PHE A 314 -4.40 20.08 7.31
N ASP A 315 -3.10 20.30 7.14
CA ASP A 315 -2.55 21.63 7.00
C ASP A 315 -2.56 22.09 5.54
N LEU A 316 -3.41 23.08 5.24
CA LEU A 316 -3.50 23.69 3.92
C LEU A 316 -2.23 24.44 3.49
N ASN A 317 -1.35 24.80 4.43
CA ASN A 317 -0.05 25.42 4.11
C ASN A 317 0.98 24.38 3.64
N GLU A 318 0.76 23.12 3.99
CA GLU A 318 1.58 21.97 3.60
C GLU A 318 1.04 21.30 2.32
N VAL A 319 0.47 22.09 1.40
CA VAL A 319 -0.04 21.63 0.11
C VAL A 319 0.87 22.11 -1.03
N LYS A 320 1.30 21.18 -1.90
CA LYS A 320 2.02 21.51 -3.14
C LYS A 320 1.08 21.55 -4.35
N ALA A 321 1.49 22.28 -5.38
CA ALA A 321 0.79 22.35 -6.66
C ALA A 321 1.64 21.73 -7.77
N VAL A 322 1.15 20.66 -8.38
CA VAL A 322 1.82 19.95 -9.48
C VAL A 322 1.11 20.29 -10.79
N ARG A 323 1.82 20.95 -11.71
CA ARG A 323 1.30 21.31 -13.03
C ARG A 323 1.59 20.19 -14.01
N LEU A 324 0.57 19.70 -14.69
CA LEU A 324 0.68 18.57 -15.62
C LEU A 324 -0.01 18.89 -16.95
N GLU A 325 0.55 18.36 -18.03
CA GLU A 325 -0.01 18.44 -19.39
C GLU A 325 -0.04 17.06 -20.03
N THR A 326 -1.20 16.65 -20.56
CA THR A 326 -1.37 15.29 -21.11
C THR A 326 -0.66 15.07 -22.45
N GLY A 327 -0.27 16.14 -23.14
CA GLY A 327 0.40 16.08 -24.43
C GLY A 327 -0.51 15.49 -25.51
N LYS A 328 0.03 14.59 -26.34
CA LYS A 328 -0.68 14.03 -27.52
C LYS A 328 -1.46 12.75 -27.25
N GLU A 329 -1.38 12.20 -26.04
CA GLU A 329 -1.98 10.90 -25.70
C GLU A 329 -2.91 11.01 -24.50
N LYS A 330 -3.73 9.98 -24.32
CA LYS A 330 -4.54 9.77 -23.12
C LYS A 330 -3.60 9.39 -21.96
N ARG A 331 -3.70 10.11 -20.84
CA ARG A 331 -2.83 9.92 -19.67
C ARG A 331 -3.66 9.73 -18.41
N ASP A 332 -3.08 9.05 -17.44
CA ASP A 332 -3.61 8.99 -16.07
C ASP A 332 -2.80 9.93 -15.18
N VAL A 333 -3.50 10.80 -14.46
CA VAL A 333 -2.97 11.62 -13.37
C VAL A 333 -3.17 10.82 -12.09
N MET A 334 -2.12 10.17 -11.63
CA MET A 334 -2.10 9.33 -10.44
C MET A 334 -1.80 10.16 -9.19
N ILE A 335 -2.58 9.96 -8.13
CA ILE A 335 -2.35 10.50 -6.79
C ILE A 335 -2.08 9.31 -5.86
N SER A 336 -0.84 9.21 -5.38
CA SER A 336 -0.37 8.07 -4.58
C SER A 336 -1.23 7.87 -3.33
N GLY A 337 -1.69 6.64 -3.08
CA GLY A 337 -2.55 6.27 -1.97
C GLY A 337 -4.02 6.71 -2.08
N LEU A 338 -4.46 7.32 -3.18
CA LEU A 338 -5.83 7.83 -3.33
C LEU A 338 -6.55 7.29 -4.60
N GLY A 339 -5.91 7.42 -5.76
CA GLY A 339 -6.46 6.97 -7.04
C GLY A 339 -5.99 7.82 -8.22
N PHE A 340 -6.67 7.72 -9.36
CA PHE A 340 -6.25 8.43 -10.57
C PHE A 340 -7.39 9.02 -11.38
N ILE A 341 -7.02 10.02 -12.20
CA ILE A 341 -7.89 10.65 -13.17
C ILE A 341 -7.34 10.39 -14.56
N THR A 342 -8.14 9.75 -15.40
CA THR A 342 -7.83 9.58 -16.81
C THR A 342 -8.31 10.79 -17.62
N ILE A 343 -7.41 11.37 -18.41
CA ILE A 343 -7.65 12.61 -19.16
C ILE A 343 -7.15 12.44 -20.60
N GLY A 344 -7.96 12.90 -21.56
CA GLY A 344 -7.58 12.92 -22.98
C GLY A 344 -6.45 13.90 -23.32
N PRO A 345 -5.94 13.87 -24.57
CA PRO A 345 -4.79 14.65 -25.01
C PRO A 345 -5.05 16.17 -25.07
N GLY A 346 -4.04 16.98 -24.78
CA GLY A 346 -4.07 18.45 -24.84
C GLY A 346 -4.72 19.14 -23.63
N ALA A 347 -4.80 18.46 -22.48
CA ALA A 347 -5.32 19.02 -21.24
C ALA A 347 -4.19 19.57 -20.37
N LYS A 348 -4.38 20.74 -19.78
CA LYS A 348 -3.53 21.30 -18.72
C LYS A 348 -4.28 21.31 -17.40
N VAL A 349 -3.67 20.74 -16.38
CA VAL A 349 -4.26 20.61 -15.03
C VAL A 349 -3.26 21.00 -13.95
N ILE A 350 -3.79 21.43 -12.80
CA ILE A 350 -3.00 21.64 -11.59
C ILE A 350 -3.58 20.76 -10.50
N VAL A 351 -2.80 19.78 -10.07
CA VAL A 351 -3.15 18.90 -8.96
C VAL A 351 -2.60 19.51 -7.67
N ARG A 352 -3.42 19.61 -6.64
CA ARG A 352 -3.02 20.05 -5.30
C ARG A 352 -3.21 18.91 -4.32
N VAL A 353 -2.12 18.57 -3.63
CA VAL A 353 -2.00 17.47 -2.67
C VAL A 353 -1.04 17.90 -1.55
N PRO A 354 -1.05 17.23 -0.38
CA PRO A 354 -0.03 17.44 0.65
C PRO A 354 1.39 17.33 0.09
N LYS A 355 2.36 18.07 0.65
CA LYS A 355 3.74 18.17 0.12
C LYS A 355 4.41 16.81 -0.07
N ASN A 356 4.16 15.87 0.83
CA ASN A 356 4.77 14.54 0.78
C ASN A 356 4.11 13.63 -0.26
N VAL A 357 2.85 13.88 -0.65
CA VAL A 357 2.11 12.97 -1.54
C VAL A 357 2.56 13.11 -2.97
N ASP A 358 2.89 11.98 -3.61
CA ASP A 358 3.33 11.99 -5.01
C ASP A 358 2.17 12.04 -6.01
N VAL A 359 2.42 12.80 -7.08
CA VAL A 359 1.52 12.90 -8.24
C VAL A 359 2.31 12.55 -9.49
N VAL A 360 1.86 11.51 -10.20
CA VAL A 360 2.56 10.97 -11.36
C VAL A 360 1.66 11.05 -12.58
N LEU A 361 2.19 11.55 -13.69
CA LEU A 361 1.54 11.46 -14.99
C LEU A 361 2.07 10.21 -15.71
N ARG A 362 1.17 9.26 -16.00
CA ARG A 362 1.51 7.98 -16.65
C ARG A 362 0.66 7.73 -17.89
N ASN A 363 1.07 6.74 -18.69
CA ASN A 363 0.21 6.23 -19.77
C ASN A 363 -1.05 5.64 -19.18
N SER A 364 -2.18 5.84 -19.84
CA SER A 364 -3.42 5.30 -19.35
C SER A 364 -3.37 3.78 -19.29
N ILE A 365 -3.77 3.22 -18.15
CA ILE A 365 -3.90 1.75 -17.99
C ILE A 365 -5.14 1.20 -18.72
N LEU A 366 -6.00 2.09 -19.23
CA LEU A 366 -7.32 1.83 -19.84
C LEU A 366 -7.38 2.13 -21.35
#